data_AF-A0A955B2X1-F1
#
_entry.id   AF-A0A955B2X1-F1
#
_cell.length_a   1.000
_cell.length_b   1.000
_cell.length_c   1.000
_cell.angle_alpha   90.00
_cell.angle_beta   90.00
_cell.angle_gamma   90.00
#
_symmetry.space_group_name_H-M   'P 1'
#
loop_
_entity.id
_entity.type
_entity.pdbx_description
1 polymer ?
#
loop_
_entity_poly.entity_id
_entity_poly.type
_entity_poly.pdbx_seq_one_letter_code
_entity_poly.pdbx_strand_id
1 'polypeptide(L)'
;MATYIADSAVVDPRAEIAEDVHIGPFCVIGPHVTIGRGTRLENSVTVMGHVTIGEENHLFPHTVIGGHPQDLSYRGTDTKVIIGDRNIMRENVTINRASEKEDGSTVVGDQCYLMAGCHVAHDCK
;
A
#
# COMPACT_ATOMS: atom_id res chain seq x y z
N MET A 1 -12.46 -12.18 -11.79
CA MET A 1 -13.86 -11.95 -11.35
C MET A 1 -14.12 -10.44 -11.29
N ALA A 2 -15.33 -9.99 -10.95
CA ALA A 2 -15.62 -8.56 -10.82
C ALA A 2 -14.94 -7.98 -9.57
N THR A 3 -14.46 -6.75 -9.66
CA THR A 3 -13.94 -5.97 -8.53
C THR A 3 -15.03 -5.79 -7.47
N TYR A 4 -14.67 -5.94 -6.19
CA TYR A 4 -15.54 -5.68 -5.05
C TYR A 4 -14.97 -4.53 -4.21
N ILE A 5 -15.80 -3.54 -3.92
CA ILE A 5 -15.48 -2.42 -3.02
C ILE A 5 -16.64 -2.30 -2.05
N ALA A 6 -16.37 -2.44 -0.75
CA ALA A 6 -17.39 -2.29 0.28
C ALA A 6 -17.94 -0.86 0.33
N ASP A 7 -19.24 -0.71 0.57
CA ASP A 7 -19.91 0.61 0.64
C ASP A 7 -19.31 1.55 1.70
N SER A 8 -18.69 0.99 2.73
CA SER A 8 -18.04 1.75 3.80
C SER A 8 -16.55 2.05 3.56
N ALA A 9 -15.99 1.62 2.42
CA ALA A 9 -14.64 1.98 2.02
C ALA A 9 -14.64 3.38 1.39
N VAL A 10 -13.58 4.14 1.68
CA VAL A 10 -13.33 5.45 1.06
C VAL A 10 -12.23 5.27 0.02
N VAL A 11 -12.61 5.32 -1.25
CA VAL A 11 -11.68 5.21 -2.39
C VAL A 11 -11.74 6.51 -3.17
N ASP A 12 -10.62 7.22 -3.28
CA ASP A 12 -10.55 8.42 -4.11
C ASP A 12 -10.81 8.02 -5.58
N PRO A 13 -11.63 8.77 -6.34
CA PRO A 13 -11.98 8.42 -7.72
C PRO A 13 -10.81 8.43 -8.70
N ARG A 14 -9.65 8.98 -8.30
CA ARG A 14 -8.41 8.95 -9.08
C ARG A 14 -7.57 7.70 -8.85
N ALA A 15 -7.89 6.89 -7.85
CA ALA A 15 -7.20 5.62 -7.63
C ALA A 15 -7.44 4.68 -8.81
N GLU A 16 -6.39 3.97 -9.23
CA GLU A 16 -6.43 3.03 -10.33
C GLU A 16 -6.58 1.61 -9.78
N ILE A 17 -7.79 1.05 -9.91
CA ILE A 17 -8.12 -0.27 -9.35
C ILE A 17 -8.34 -1.25 -10.49
N ALA A 18 -7.52 -2.31 -10.54
CA ALA A 18 -7.64 -3.36 -11.54
C ALA A 18 -8.89 -4.24 -11.33
N GLU A 19 -9.14 -5.13 -12.30
CA GLU A 19 -10.15 -6.18 -12.18
C GLU A 19 -9.84 -7.13 -11.00
N ASP A 20 -10.87 -7.79 -10.47
CA ASP A 20 -10.74 -8.81 -9.41
C ASP A 20 -10.13 -8.33 -8.09
N VAL A 21 -9.98 -7.01 -7.91
CA VAL A 21 -9.53 -6.45 -6.63
C VAL A 21 -10.67 -6.52 -5.61
N HIS A 22 -10.33 -6.86 -4.37
CA HIS A 22 -11.26 -6.85 -3.24
C HIS A 22 -10.84 -5.79 -2.22
N ILE A 23 -11.70 -4.81 -1.96
CA ILE A 23 -11.49 -3.76 -0.95
C ILE A 23 -12.55 -3.91 0.14
N GLY A 24 -12.12 -4.33 1.33
CA GLY A 24 -12.97 -4.55 2.48
C GLY A 24 -13.51 -3.27 3.14
N PRO A 25 -14.38 -3.42 4.16
CA PRO A 25 -14.99 -2.31 4.88
C PRO A 25 -13.97 -1.36 5.50
N PHE A 26 -14.27 -0.06 5.50
CA PHE A 26 -13.46 0.98 6.16
C PHE A 26 -12.01 1.11 5.67
N CYS A 27 -11.69 0.56 4.49
CA CYS A 27 -10.44 0.88 3.81
C CYS A 27 -10.40 2.35 3.38
N VAL A 28 -9.21 2.93 3.33
CA VAL A 28 -8.98 4.29 2.82
C VAL A 28 -7.91 4.24 1.75
N ILE A 29 -8.26 4.59 0.52
CA ILE A 29 -7.38 4.53 -0.66
C ILE A 29 -7.26 5.93 -1.27
N GLY A 30 -6.02 6.44 -1.31
CA GLY A 30 -5.70 7.77 -1.79
C GLY A 30 -5.67 7.93 -3.33
N PRO A 31 -5.55 9.18 -3.83
CA PRO A 31 -5.67 9.51 -5.25
C PRO A 31 -4.52 9.04 -6.16
N HIS A 32 -3.37 8.70 -5.58
CA HIS A 32 -2.16 8.31 -6.34
C HIS A 32 -1.81 6.84 -6.08
N VAL A 33 -2.84 6.03 -5.85
CA VAL A 33 -2.72 4.62 -5.56
C VAL A 33 -3.13 3.81 -6.78
N THR A 34 -2.28 2.87 -7.17
CA THR A 34 -2.59 1.84 -8.17
C THR A 34 -2.58 0.47 -7.50
N ILE A 35 -3.61 -0.34 -7.72
CA ILE A 35 -3.75 -1.69 -7.17
C ILE A 35 -3.93 -2.71 -8.30
N GLY A 36 -2.99 -3.65 -8.39
CA GLY A 36 -2.98 -4.72 -9.37
C GLY A 36 -4.05 -5.79 -9.15
N ARG A 37 -4.31 -6.56 -10.21
CA ARG A 37 -5.39 -7.55 -10.28
C ARG A 37 -5.32 -8.58 -9.14
N GLY A 38 -6.48 -9.00 -8.65
CA GLY A 38 -6.59 -10.08 -7.66
C GLY A 38 -6.08 -9.73 -6.26
N THR A 39 -5.57 -8.51 -6.06
CA THR A 39 -5.13 -8.04 -4.74
C THR A 39 -6.33 -7.86 -3.81
N ARG A 40 -6.17 -8.33 -2.57
CA ARG A 40 -7.19 -8.31 -1.52
C ARG A 40 -6.74 -7.45 -0.36
N LEU A 41 -7.53 -6.41 -0.08
CA LEU A 41 -7.45 -5.61 1.13
C LEU A 41 -8.60 -6.05 2.03
N GLU A 42 -8.26 -6.54 3.22
CA GLU A 42 -9.22 -6.78 4.30
C GLU A 42 -9.72 -5.46 4.89
N ASN A 43 -10.50 -5.48 5.97
CA ASN A 43 -11.03 -4.24 6.54
C ASN A 43 -9.93 -3.29 7.04
N SER A 44 -10.21 -1.98 7.01
CA SER A 44 -9.37 -0.97 7.68
C SER A 44 -7.91 -0.91 7.20
N VAL A 45 -7.63 -1.32 5.96
CA VAL A 45 -6.35 -1.07 5.29
C VAL A 45 -6.31 0.37 4.81
N THR A 46 -5.17 1.05 5.03
CA THR A 46 -4.98 2.43 4.58
C THR A 46 -3.83 2.49 3.58
N VAL A 47 -4.09 2.97 2.37
CA VAL A 47 -3.09 3.21 1.34
C VAL A 47 -3.15 4.67 0.92
N MET A 48 -2.07 5.41 1.13
CA MET A 48 -2.00 6.87 0.95
C MET A 48 -0.73 7.30 0.21
N GLY A 49 -0.68 8.53 -0.28
CA GLY A 49 0.47 9.01 -1.06
C GLY A 49 0.61 8.28 -2.40
N HIS A 50 1.82 8.25 -2.95
CA HIS A 50 2.14 7.60 -4.22
C HIS A 50 2.53 6.14 -3.99
N VAL A 51 1.63 5.22 -4.31
CA VAL A 51 1.80 3.79 -4.04
C VAL A 51 1.39 2.99 -5.25
N THR A 52 2.25 2.06 -5.66
CA THR A 52 1.91 1.02 -6.62
C THR A 52 1.96 -0.32 -5.92
N ILE A 53 0.85 -1.07 -5.96
CA ILE A 53 0.74 -2.44 -5.45
C ILE A 53 0.52 -3.37 -6.64
N GLY A 54 1.35 -4.40 -6.76
CA GLY A 54 1.25 -5.43 -7.79
C GLY A 54 0.02 -6.34 -7.65
N GLU A 55 0.10 -7.50 -8.28
CA GLU A 55 -0.99 -8.47 -8.38
C GLU A 55 -1.02 -9.46 -7.20
N GLU A 56 -2.20 -9.99 -6.91
CA GLU A 56 -2.42 -11.11 -5.98
C GLU A 56 -1.85 -10.90 -4.56
N ASN A 57 -1.74 -9.65 -4.11
CA ASN A 57 -1.32 -9.33 -2.75
C ASN A 57 -2.47 -9.53 -1.75
N HIS A 58 -2.16 -9.85 -0.50
CA HIS A 58 -3.15 -9.96 0.58
C HIS A 58 -2.74 -9.12 1.78
N LEU A 59 -3.48 -8.02 2.00
CA LEU A 59 -3.25 -7.04 3.04
C LEU A 59 -4.30 -7.21 4.14
N PHE A 60 -3.84 -7.55 5.34
CA PHE A 60 -4.67 -7.77 6.51
C PHE A 60 -4.98 -6.46 7.27
N PRO A 61 -5.92 -6.49 8.22
CA PRO A 61 -6.43 -5.27 8.84
C PRO A 61 -5.37 -4.37 9.46
N HIS A 62 -5.61 -3.06 9.37
CA HIS A 62 -4.75 -2.00 9.90
C HIS A 62 -3.35 -1.93 9.27
N THR A 63 -3.13 -2.59 8.14
CA THR A 63 -1.95 -2.33 7.31
C THR A 63 -1.99 -0.90 6.78
N VAL A 64 -0.88 -0.17 6.92
CA VAL A 64 -0.74 1.23 6.49
C VAL A 64 0.43 1.37 5.51
N ILE A 65 0.14 1.79 4.28
CA ILE A 65 1.14 1.88 3.21
C ILE A 65 1.16 3.29 2.63
N GLY A 66 2.37 3.79 2.40
CA GLY A 66 2.62 5.06 1.74
C GLY A 66 2.57 6.28 2.67
N GLY A 67 2.65 6.06 3.98
CA GLY A 67 2.89 7.12 4.95
C GLY A 67 4.20 7.87 4.69
N HIS A 68 4.31 9.11 5.16
CA HIS A 68 5.54 9.89 5.05
C HIS A 68 6.72 9.16 5.69
N PRO A 69 7.95 9.30 5.17
CA PRO A 69 9.15 8.82 5.87
C PRO A 69 9.21 9.42 7.27
N GLN A 70 9.61 8.62 8.26
CA GLN A 70 9.87 9.09 9.63
C GLN A 70 11.27 9.73 9.71
N ASP A 71 11.53 10.67 8.81
CA ASP A 71 12.81 11.36 8.66
C ASP A 71 12.61 12.86 8.94
N LEU A 72 13.33 13.39 9.93
CA LEU A 72 13.25 14.81 10.33
C LEU A 72 13.67 15.78 9.23
N SER A 73 14.44 15.30 8.25
CA SER A 73 14.90 16.10 7.11
C SER A 73 13.94 16.10 5.92
N TYR A 74 12.91 15.24 5.90
CA TYR A 74 11.94 15.17 4.80
C TYR A 74 11.17 16.49 4.64
N ARG A 75 10.95 16.94 3.41
CA ARG A 75 10.29 18.21 3.09
C ARG A 75 9.02 18.07 2.25
N GLY A 76 8.40 16.88 2.24
CA GLY A 76 7.13 16.66 1.54
C GLY A 76 7.28 16.44 0.03
N THR A 77 8.46 16.00 -0.40
CA THR A 77 8.72 15.65 -1.79
C THR A 77 7.94 14.44 -2.27
N ASP A 78 7.78 14.37 -3.58
CA ASP A 78 7.02 13.32 -4.25
C ASP A 78 7.85 12.02 -4.35
N THR A 79 7.86 11.27 -3.25
CA THR A 79 8.46 9.93 -3.16
C THR A 79 7.38 8.86 -3.14
N LYS A 80 7.75 7.60 -3.40
CA LYS A 80 6.78 6.52 -3.61
C LYS A 80 7.08 5.23 -2.84
N VAL A 81 6.09 4.36 -2.77
CA VAL A 81 6.23 2.93 -2.41
C VAL A 81 5.90 2.08 -3.64
N ILE A 82 6.69 1.05 -3.89
CA ILE A 82 6.45 0.04 -4.92
C ILE A 82 6.40 -1.32 -4.24
N ILE A 83 5.28 -2.03 -4.39
CA ILE A 83 5.08 -3.39 -3.87
C ILE A 83 4.88 -4.30 -5.08
N GLY A 84 5.64 -5.40 -5.11
CA GLY A 84 5.53 -6.44 -6.13
C GLY A 84 4.28 -7.31 -5.95
N ASP A 85 4.40 -8.58 -6.33
CA ASP A 85 3.28 -9.51 -6.45
C ASP A 85 3.25 -10.57 -5.36
N ARG A 86 2.05 -11.09 -5.07
CA ARG A 86 1.83 -12.27 -4.20
C ARG A 86 2.40 -12.12 -2.80
N ASN A 87 2.45 -10.90 -2.27
CA ASN A 87 2.88 -10.66 -0.89
C ASN A 87 1.74 -10.87 0.09
N ILE A 88 2.08 -11.34 1.29
CA ILE A 88 1.15 -11.39 2.43
C ILE A 88 1.64 -10.39 3.47
N MET A 89 0.80 -9.41 3.78
CA MET A 89 1.07 -8.39 4.78
C MET A 89 0.07 -8.53 5.91
N ARG A 90 0.54 -9.05 7.05
CA ARG A 90 -0.28 -9.27 8.23
C ARG A 90 -0.66 -7.96 8.93
N GLU A 91 -1.42 -8.09 9.99
CA GLU A 91 -2.04 -6.99 10.72
C GLU A 91 -1.02 -5.95 11.17
N ASN A 92 -1.38 -4.67 11.11
CA ASN A 92 -0.53 -3.55 11.55
C ASN A 92 0.84 -3.44 10.85
N VAL A 93 1.01 -4.02 9.66
CA VAL A 93 2.21 -3.76 8.84
C VAL A 93 2.25 -2.29 8.43
N THR A 94 3.42 -1.67 8.51
CA THR A 94 3.63 -0.28 8.08
C THR A 94 4.73 -0.22 7.03
N ILE A 95 4.47 0.49 5.93
CA ILE A 95 5.43 0.70 4.84
C ILE A 95 5.45 2.18 4.48
N ASN A 96 6.58 2.84 4.66
CA ASN A 96 6.70 4.28 4.45
C ASN A 96 7.30 4.59 3.08
N ARG A 97 6.86 5.71 2.47
CA ARG A 97 7.49 6.24 1.26
C ARG A 97 8.94 6.60 1.57
N ALA A 98 9.74 6.61 0.52
CA ALA A 98 11.14 7.02 0.56
C ALA A 98 11.34 8.48 0.99
N SER A 99 12.60 8.84 1.21
CA SER A 99 13.05 10.21 1.41
C SER A 99 13.69 10.78 0.14
N GLU A 100 14.20 12.01 0.23
CA GLU A 100 14.90 12.74 -0.86
C GLU A 100 16.34 12.26 -1.06
N LYS A 101 16.82 11.38 -0.18
CA LYS A 101 18.25 11.05 -0.07
C LYS A 101 18.70 9.98 -1.04
N GLU A 102 17.78 9.09 -1.41
CA GLU A 102 18.05 7.91 -2.22
C GLU A 102 17.22 7.96 -3.52
N ASP A 103 16.83 6.81 -4.06
CA ASP A 103 16.11 6.69 -5.33
C ASP A 103 14.66 7.21 -5.32
N GLY A 104 14.22 7.85 -4.23
CA GLY A 104 12.85 8.34 -4.06
C GLY A 104 11.80 7.22 -4.03
N SER A 105 12.21 5.97 -3.79
CA SER A 105 11.31 4.82 -3.69
C SER A 105 11.70 3.82 -2.61
N THR A 106 10.72 3.43 -1.79
CA THR A 106 10.77 2.21 -0.96
C THR A 106 10.19 1.06 -1.78
N VAL A 107 10.86 -0.09 -1.80
CA VAL A 107 10.46 -1.25 -2.59
C VAL A 107 10.26 -2.47 -1.69
N VAL A 108 9.19 -3.22 -1.94
CA VAL A 108 9.00 -4.59 -1.43
C VAL A 108 8.83 -5.47 -2.66
N GLY A 109 9.61 -6.55 -2.76
CA GLY A 109 9.59 -7.48 -3.89
C GLY A 109 8.34 -8.37 -3.96
N ASP A 110 8.52 -9.58 -4.47
CA ASP A 110 7.45 -10.56 -4.64
C ASP A 110 7.49 -11.64 -3.54
N GLN A 111 6.34 -12.29 -3.30
CA GLN A 111 6.22 -13.47 -2.43
C GLN A 111 6.78 -13.27 -1.00
N CYS A 112 6.81 -12.03 -0.54
CA CYS A 112 7.21 -11.70 0.83
C CYS A 112 6.08 -12.03 1.81
N TYR A 113 6.47 -12.48 3.00
CA TYR A 113 5.55 -12.70 4.12
C TYR A 113 5.91 -11.75 5.26
N LEU A 114 5.24 -10.60 5.34
CA LEU A 114 5.42 -9.62 6.40
C LEU A 114 4.50 -9.96 7.56
N MET A 115 5.08 -10.34 8.69
CA MET A 115 4.34 -10.69 9.90
C MET A 115 3.74 -9.46 10.57
N ALA A 116 2.82 -9.71 11.51
CA ALA A 116 2.06 -8.64 12.15
C ALA A 116 3.01 -7.65 12.85
N GLY A 117 2.77 -6.36 12.64
CA GLY A 117 3.60 -5.28 13.19
C GLY A 117 4.96 -5.09 12.52
N CYS A 118 5.28 -5.78 11.41
CA CYS A 118 6.49 -5.48 10.65
C CYS A 118 6.47 -4.02 10.15
N HIS A 119 7.64 -3.38 10.22
CA HIS A 119 7.85 -2.03 9.75
C HIS A 119 8.90 -2.02 8.64
N VAL A 120 8.53 -1.54 7.47
CA VAL A 120 9.44 -1.25 6.36
C VAL A 120 9.66 0.25 6.33
N ALA A 121 10.86 0.65 6.75
CA ALA A 121 11.25 2.05 6.80
C ALA A 121 11.39 2.65 5.39
N HIS A 122 11.60 3.96 5.35
CA HIS A 122 11.85 4.67 4.11
C HIS A 122 13.14 4.18 3.43
N ASP A 123 13.16 4.20 2.09
CA ASP A 123 14.31 3.87 1.24
C ASP A 123 14.74 2.38 1.25
N CYS A 124 14.04 1.51 1.98
CA CYS A 124 14.26 0.06 1.94
C CYS A 124 13.98 -0.55 0.55
N LYS A 125 14.60 -1.70 0.26
CA LYS A 125 14.45 -2.47 -0.98
C LYS A 125 14.25 -3.96 -0.67
#